data_AF-A0A963LNB7-F1
#
_entry.id   AF-A0A963LNB7-F1
#
_cell.length_a   1.000
_cell.length_b   1.000
_cell.length_c   1.000
_cell.angle_alpha   90.00
_cell.angle_beta   90.00
_cell.angle_gamma   90.00
#
_symmetry.space_group_name_H-M   'P 1'
#
loop_
_entity.id
_entity.type
_entity.pdbx_description
1 polymer ?
#
loop_
_entity_poly.entity_id
_entity_poly.type
_entity_poly.pdbx_seq_one_letter_code
_entity_poly.pdbx_strand_id
1 'polypeptide(L)'
;LWLTVPLILWLAAYVGILVYFVPRLQKVSMLQADARAQMMGRVVDSYTNIMTVKLFSRARDEDAYVRDAMDAHRVRIAAHMRMTTRFMATLTALNALLVVGTAGVAVWLWHGQAISPAVVATSLPLVWQIANMAGWVSWEVTGIFENVGVVQEGMQTIAVPHSMVDRPQARALQVTRGEIRFDAVDFSYGQKPQGGRAVLERLDL
;
A
#
# COMPACT_ATOMS: atom_id res chain seq x y z
N LEU A 1 -2.55 28.82 -30.77
CA LEU A 1 -3.32 28.81 -29.50
C LEU A 1 -4.48 27.82 -29.51
N TRP A 2 -5.33 27.76 -30.54
CA TRP A 2 -6.51 26.87 -30.52
C TRP A 2 -6.19 25.37 -30.38
N LEU A 3 -5.04 24.91 -30.91
CA LEU A 3 -4.57 23.53 -30.76
C LEU A 3 -4.15 23.16 -29.32
N THR A 4 -3.89 24.13 -28.43
CA THR A 4 -3.48 23.84 -27.04
C THR A 4 -4.66 23.71 -26.09
N VAL A 5 -5.86 24.14 -26.50
CA VAL A 5 -7.07 24.09 -25.66
C VAL A 5 -7.45 22.65 -25.27
N PRO A 6 -7.52 21.67 -26.20
CA PRO A 6 -7.81 20.27 -25.83
C PRO A 6 -6.80 19.70 -24.84
N LEU A 7 -5.52 20.07 -25.00
CA LEU A 7 -4.44 19.60 -24.14
C LEU A 7 -4.55 20.16 -22.71
N ILE A 8 -4.84 21.45 -22.55
CA ILE A 8 -5.00 22.08 -21.23
C ILE A 8 -6.23 21.51 -20.50
N LEU A 9 -7.35 21.35 -21.22
CA LEU A 9 -8.56 20.73 -20.66
C LEU A 9 -8.31 19.28 -20.23
N TRP A 10 -7.60 18.52 -21.07
CA TRP A 10 -7.19 17.16 -20.74
C TRP A 10 -6.27 17.12 -19.52
N LEU A 11 -5.30 18.03 -19.42
CA LEU A 11 -4.36 18.07 -18.30
C LEU A 11 -5.11 18.34 -16.98
N ALA A 12 -6.03 19.29 -16.97
CA ALA A 12 -6.87 19.57 -15.79
C ALA A 12 -7.72 18.35 -15.40
N ALA A 13 -8.34 17.69 -16.37
CA ALA A 13 -9.11 16.46 -16.14
C ALA A 13 -8.23 15.30 -15.64
N TYR A 14 -7.03 15.14 -16.19
CA TYR A 14 -6.06 14.12 -15.80
C TYR A 14 -5.60 14.31 -14.35
N VAL A 15 -5.25 15.54 -13.95
CA VAL A 15 -4.93 15.87 -12.55
C VAL A 15 -6.12 15.56 -11.63
N GLY A 16 -7.35 15.91 -12.04
CA GLY A 16 -8.57 15.57 -11.31
C GLY A 16 -8.77 14.06 -11.11
N ILE A 17 -8.52 13.26 -12.16
CA ILE A 17 -8.53 11.79 -12.09
C ILE A 17 -7.49 11.30 -11.10
N LEU A 18 -6.24 11.79 -11.15
CA LEU A 18 -5.19 11.36 -10.23
C LEU A 18 -5.55 11.65 -8.77
N VAL A 19 -5.98 12.88 -8.47
CA VAL A 19 -6.38 13.30 -7.12
C VAL A 19 -7.55 12.45 -6.60
N TYR A 20 -8.46 12.03 -7.48
CA TYR A 20 -9.61 11.22 -7.11
C TYR A 20 -9.25 9.72 -6.95
N PHE A 21 -8.57 9.14 -7.93
CA PHE A 21 -8.37 7.68 -8.02
C PHE A 21 -7.17 7.20 -7.22
N VAL A 22 -6.05 7.93 -7.18
CA VAL A 22 -4.82 7.47 -6.50
C VAL A 22 -5.09 7.17 -5.02
N PRO A 23 -5.66 8.08 -4.20
CA PRO A 23 -5.90 7.79 -2.79
C PRO A 23 -6.87 6.62 -2.55
N ARG A 24 -7.84 6.46 -3.44
CA ARG A 24 -8.83 5.37 -3.37
C ARG A 24 -8.20 4.03 -3.72
N LEU A 25 -7.36 4.00 -4.75
CA LEU A 25 -6.66 2.81 -5.17
C LEU A 25 -5.71 2.32 -4.07
N GLN A 26 -4.99 3.24 -3.44
CA GLN A 26 -4.14 2.93 -2.29
C GLN A 26 -4.93 2.32 -1.13
N LYS A 27 -6.04 2.97 -0.72
CA LYS A 27 -6.88 2.45 0.37
C LYS A 27 -7.40 1.04 0.09
N VAL A 28 -7.84 0.77 -1.14
CA VAL A 28 -8.34 -0.55 -1.50
C VAL A 28 -7.20 -1.57 -1.65
N SER A 29 -6.01 -1.14 -2.10
CA SER A 29 -4.78 -1.93 -2.14
C SER A 29 -4.39 -2.40 -0.74
N MET A 30 -4.33 -1.49 0.24
CA MET A 30 -4.05 -1.83 1.65
C MET A 30 -5.04 -2.85 2.20
N LEU A 31 -6.35 -2.63 2.00
CA LEU A 31 -7.39 -3.55 2.47
C LEU A 31 -7.31 -4.94 1.82
N GLN A 32 -6.85 -5.02 0.57
CA GLN A 32 -6.63 -6.28 -0.13
C GLN A 32 -5.35 -6.97 0.39
N ALA A 33 -4.29 -6.22 0.66
CA ALA A 33 -3.04 -6.71 1.24
C ALA A 33 -3.27 -7.29 2.65
N ASP A 34 -4.01 -6.59 3.51
CA ASP A 34 -4.38 -7.06 4.85
C ASP A 34 -5.15 -8.38 4.79
N ALA A 35 -6.18 -8.46 3.94
CA ALA A 35 -6.96 -9.68 3.77
C ALA A 35 -6.11 -10.83 3.22
N ARG A 36 -5.16 -10.54 2.33
CA ARG A 36 -4.19 -11.53 1.82
C ARG A 36 -3.27 -12.03 2.92
N ALA A 37 -2.75 -11.13 3.76
CA ALA A 37 -1.88 -11.48 4.87
C ALA A 37 -2.60 -12.36 5.90
N GLN A 38 -3.85 -12.02 6.25
CA GLN A 38 -4.68 -12.83 7.14
C GLN A 38 -4.96 -14.22 6.56
N MET A 39 -5.34 -14.30 5.27
CA MET A 39 -5.55 -15.58 4.59
C MET A 39 -4.28 -16.44 4.62
N MET A 40 -3.13 -15.87 4.27
CA MET A 40 -1.86 -16.59 4.33
C MET A 40 -1.51 -17.02 5.76
N GLY A 41 -1.74 -16.15 6.74
CA GLY A 41 -1.52 -16.44 8.15
C GLY A 41 -2.33 -17.64 8.64
N ARG A 42 -3.63 -17.70 8.30
CA ARG A 42 -4.47 -18.87 8.63
C ARG A 42 -3.96 -20.15 7.98
N VAL A 43 -3.57 -20.10 6.70
CA VAL A 43 -3.03 -21.28 6.00
C VAL A 43 -1.72 -21.78 6.63
N VAL A 44 -0.81 -20.85 6.96
CA VAL A 44 0.46 -21.20 7.62
C VAL A 44 0.22 -21.77 9.01
N ASP A 45 -0.72 -21.21 9.78
CA ASP A 45 -1.07 -21.71 11.10
C ASP A 45 -1.62 -23.14 11.04
N SER A 46 -2.58 -23.41 10.16
CA SER A 46 -3.12 -24.76 9.91
C SER A 46 -2.03 -25.76 9.53
N TYR A 47 -1.04 -25.33 8.74
CA TYR A 47 0.08 -26.18 8.33
C TYR A 47 1.06 -26.45 9.48
N THR A 48 1.44 -25.41 10.22
CA THR A 48 2.35 -25.53 11.38
C THR A 48 1.73 -26.38 12.48
N ASN A 49 0.41 -26.29 12.69
CA ASN A 49 -0.33 -26.99 13.73
C ASN A 49 -1.11 -28.22 13.20
N ILE A 50 -0.72 -28.78 12.05
CA ILE A 50 -1.46 -29.85 11.37
C ILE A 50 -1.66 -31.11 12.23
N MET A 51 -0.74 -31.40 13.14
CA MET A 51 -0.85 -32.54 14.06
C MET A 51 -2.04 -32.36 15.02
N THR A 52 -2.17 -31.18 15.62
CA THR A 52 -3.28 -30.83 16.51
C THR A 52 -4.62 -30.86 15.78
N VAL A 53 -4.66 -30.32 14.56
CA VAL A 53 -5.84 -30.36 13.69
C VAL A 53 -6.26 -31.82 13.43
N LYS A 54 -5.32 -32.70 13.06
CA LYS A 54 -5.64 -34.12 12.82
C LYS A 54 -6.09 -34.89 14.07
N LEU A 55 -5.60 -34.51 15.25
CA LEU A 55 -5.92 -35.20 16.50
C LEU A 55 -7.25 -34.74 17.12
N PHE A 56 -7.63 -33.47 16.94
CA PHE A 56 -8.71 -32.85 17.72
C PHE A 56 -9.72 -32.02 16.91
N SER A 57 -9.41 -31.62 15.67
CA SER A 57 -10.32 -30.81 14.84
C SER A 57 -11.27 -31.68 14.02
N ARG A 58 -12.50 -31.20 13.83
CA ARG A 58 -13.38 -31.71 12.78
C ARG A 58 -12.93 -31.07 11.48
N ALA A 59 -12.56 -31.88 10.49
CA ALA A 59 -12.10 -31.38 9.18
C ALA A 59 -13.02 -30.30 8.56
N ARG A 60 -14.34 -30.38 8.80
CA ARG A 60 -15.31 -29.37 8.35
C ARG A 60 -15.14 -28.00 9.00
N ASP A 61 -14.75 -27.95 10.26
CA ASP A 61 -14.56 -26.70 11.01
C ASP A 61 -13.27 -26.01 10.54
N GLU A 62 -12.22 -26.79 10.27
CA GLU A 62 -10.97 -26.33 9.67
C GLU A 62 -11.18 -25.78 8.25
N ASP A 63 -11.90 -26.53 7.40
CA ASP A 63 -12.23 -26.11 6.04
C ASP A 63 -13.05 -24.81 6.04
N ALA A 64 -13.99 -24.68 6.97
CA ALA A 64 -14.79 -23.45 7.13
C ALA A 64 -13.93 -22.26 7.57
N TYR A 65 -12.98 -22.47 8.48
CA TYR A 65 -12.06 -21.44 8.97
C TYR A 65 -11.16 -20.87 7.86
N VAL A 66 -10.61 -21.75 7.02
CA VAL A 66 -9.80 -21.35 5.86
C VAL A 66 -10.68 -20.71 4.79
N ARG A 67 -11.85 -21.28 4.49
CA ARG A 67 -12.80 -20.74 3.51
C ARG A 67 -13.22 -19.32 3.84
N ASP A 68 -13.54 -19.03 5.10
CA ASP A 68 -13.93 -17.68 5.54
C ASP A 68 -12.87 -16.62 5.18
N ALA A 69 -11.58 -16.93 5.38
CA ALA A 69 -10.51 -16.02 4.97
C ALA A 69 -10.35 -15.89 3.45
N MET A 70 -10.55 -16.99 2.71
CA MET A 70 -10.53 -16.95 1.25
C MET A 70 -11.69 -16.09 0.70
N ASP A 71 -12.88 -16.21 1.27
CA ASP A 71 -14.05 -15.42 0.88
C ASP A 71 -13.86 -13.94 1.20
N ALA A 72 -13.32 -13.63 2.39
CA ALA A 72 -12.94 -12.27 2.75
C ALA A 72 -11.92 -11.68 1.76
N HIS A 73 -10.85 -12.43 1.42
CA HIS A 73 -9.87 -12.01 0.43
C HIS A 73 -10.50 -11.80 -0.95
N ARG A 74 -11.37 -12.72 -1.39
CA ARG A 74 -12.08 -12.65 -2.67
C ARG A 74 -12.89 -11.36 -2.82
N VAL A 75 -13.61 -10.94 -1.78
CA VAL A 75 -14.39 -9.69 -1.81
C VAL A 75 -13.48 -8.47 -1.94
N ARG A 76 -12.36 -8.44 -1.20
CA ARG A 76 -11.41 -7.32 -1.23
C ARG A 76 -10.65 -7.22 -2.55
N ILE A 77 -10.17 -8.35 -3.09
CA ILE A 77 -9.48 -8.37 -4.39
C ILE A 77 -10.43 -7.98 -5.53
N ALA A 78 -11.70 -8.39 -5.49
CA ALA A 78 -12.70 -7.96 -6.47
C ALA A 78 -12.96 -6.44 -6.39
N ALA A 79 -12.98 -5.86 -5.18
CA ALA A 79 -13.08 -4.41 -5.02
C ALA A 79 -11.86 -3.67 -5.57
N HIS A 80 -10.65 -4.20 -5.35
CA HIS A 80 -9.41 -3.67 -5.92
C HIS A 80 -9.45 -3.71 -7.45
N MET A 81 -9.73 -4.88 -8.04
CA MET A 81 -9.85 -5.04 -9.49
C MET A 81 -10.88 -4.09 -10.09
N ARG A 82 -12.07 -3.97 -9.50
CA ARG A 82 -13.11 -3.03 -9.97
C ARG A 82 -12.65 -1.58 -9.93
N MET A 83 -11.88 -1.18 -8.92
CA MET A 83 -11.33 0.18 -8.83
C MET A 83 -10.28 0.40 -9.94
N THR A 84 -9.36 -0.54 -10.11
CA THR A 84 -8.33 -0.50 -11.16
C THR A 84 -8.95 -0.45 -12.54
N THR A 85 -9.96 -1.29 -12.84
CA THR A 85 -10.66 -1.28 -14.12
C THR A 85 -11.36 0.06 -14.37
N ARG A 86 -12.02 0.64 -13.36
CA ARG A 86 -12.66 1.96 -13.50
C ARG A 86 -11.63 3.04 -13.81
N PHE A 87 -10.52 3.07 -13.07
CA PHE A 87 -9.41 3.99 -13.30
C PHE A 87 -8.89 3.87 -14.73
N MET A 88 -8.56 2.65 -15.17
CA MET A 88 -8.06 2.38 -16.52
C MET A 88 -9.07 2.79 -17.59
N ALA A 89 -10.34 2.42 -17.43
CA ALA A 89 -11.38 2.78 -18.38
C ALA A 89 -11.55 4.31 -18.49
N THR A 90 -11.55 5.04 -17.37
CA THR A 90 -11.64 6.51 -17.37
C THR A 90 -10.41 7.13 -18.00
N LEU A 91 -9.21 6.65 -17.69
CA LEU A 91 -7.96 7.14 -18.28
C LEU A 91 -7.90 6.89 -19.79
N THR A 92 -8.25 5.68 -20.24
CA THR A 92 -8.33 5.35 -21.67
C THR A 92 -9.36 6.21 -22.39
N ALA A 93 -10.54 6.42 -21.81
CA ALA A 93 -11.56 7.29 -22.39
C ALA A 93 -11.09 8.74 -22.49
N LEU A 94 -10.45 9.27 -21.44
CA LEU A 94 -9.89 10.63 -21.43
C LEU A 94 -8.78 10.79 -22.49
N ASN A 95 -7.90 9.81 -22.62
CA ASN A 95 -6.84 9.80 -23.63
C ASN A 95 -7.39 9.70 -25.06
N ALA A 96 -8.40 8.87 -25.28
CA ALA A 96 -9.08 8.77 -26.57
C ALA A 96 -9.75 10.11 -26.94
N LEU A 97 -10.41 10.76 -25.99
CA LEU A 97 -11.00 12.09 -26.15
C LEU A 97 -9.96 13.15 -26.53
N LEU A 98 -8.76 13.11 -25.92
CA LEU A 98 -7.68 14.03 -26.29
C LEU A 98 -7.21 13.81 -27.73
N VAL A 99 -6.98 12.56 -28.13
CA VAL A 99 -6.50 12.24 -29.49
C VAL A 99 -7.55 12.63 -30.54
N VAL A 100 -8.80 12.20 -30.35
CA VAL A 100 -9.91 12.51 -31.27
C VAL A 100 -10.23 14.00 -31.28
N GLY A 101 -10.25 14.65 -30.11
CA GLY A 101 -10.50 16.08 -30.00
C GLY A 101 -9.40 16.92 -30.67
N THR A 102 -8.14 16.55 -30.49
CA THR A 102 -7.02 17.22 -31.18
C THR A 102 -7.09 16.99 -32.68
N ALA A 103 -7.37 15.76 -33.12
CA ALA A 103 -7.53 15.45 -34.54
C ALA A 103 -8.66 16.26 -35.18
N GLY A 104 -9.82 16.36 -34.51
CA GLY A 104 -10.96 17.14 -34.98
C GLY A 104 -10.63 18.63 -35.11
N VAL A 105 -10.00 19.23 -34.09
CA VAL A 105 -9.58 20.65 -34.13
C VAL A 105 -8.52 20.88 -35.21
N ALA A 106 -7.56 19.95 -35.37
CA ALA A 106 -6.51 20.06 -36.38
C ALA A 106 -7.09 20.01 -37.80
N VAL A 107 -8.02 19.08 -38.08
CA VAL A 107 -8.69 18.98 -39.38
C VAL A 107 -9.54 20.23 -39.65
N TRP A 108 -10.27 20.72 -38.64
CA TRP A 108 -11.09 21.93 -38.78
C TRP A 108 -10.25 23.18 -39.09
N LEU A 109 -9.13 23.37 -38.37
CA LEU A 109 -8.21 24.48 -38.64
C LEU A 109 -7.53 24.38 -40.00
N TRP A 110 -7.21 23.15 -40.44
CA TRP A 110 -6.64 22.92 -41.76
C TRP A 110 -7.64 23.23 -42.88
N HIS A 111 -8.88 22.80 -42.73
CA HIS A 111 -9.96 23.15 -43.65
C HIS A 111 -10.13 24.67 -43.78
N GLY A 112 -10.05 25.40 -42.66
CA GLY A 112 -10.05 26.86 -42.63
C GLY A 112 -8.78 27.56 -43.13
N GLN A 113 -7.81 26.81 -43.69
CA GLN A 113 -6.49 27.31 -44.13
C GLN A 113 -5.69 28.03 -43.02
N ALA A 114 -6.05 27.83 -41.76
CA ALA A 114 -5.40 28.49 -40.62
C ALA A 114 -4.08 27.80 -40.22
N ILE A 115 -3.89 26.54 -40.60
CA ILE A 115 -2.67 25.76 -40.35
C ILE A 115 -2.29 24.94 -41.59
N SER A 116 -0.99 24.64 -41.72
CA SER A 116 -0.48 23.79 -42.80
C SER A 116 -0.67 22.30 -42.51
N PRO A 117 -0.72 21.44 -43.55
CA PRO A 117 -0.78 19.99 -43.37
C PRO A 117 0.36 19.42 -42.50
N ALA A 118 1.54 20.06 -42.54
CA ALA A 118 2.69 19.67 -41.74
C ALA A 118 2.43 19.80 -40.23
N VAL A 119 1.66 20.81 -39.80
CA VAL A 119 1.27 21.00 -38.39
C VAL A 119 0.32 19.90 -37.93
N VAL A 120 -0.61 19.46 -38.80
CA VAL A 120 -1.50 18.33 -38.50
C VAL A 120 -0.71 17.03 -38.38
N ALA A 121 0.19 16.78 -39.34
CA ALA A 121 1.02 15.58 -39.36
C ALA A 121 1.96 15.46 -38.15
N THR A 122 2.44 16.58 -37.60
CA THR A 122 3.35 16.58 -36.45
C THR A 122 2.63 16.59 -35.10
N SER A 123 1.42 17.16 -35.02
CA SER A 123 0.69 17.28 -33.75
C SER A 123 0.06 15.97 -33.26
N LEU A 124 -0.47 15.13 -34.16
CA LEU A 124 -1.11 13.87 -33.79
C LEU A 124 -0.15 12.87 -33.09
N PRO A 125 1.07 12.62 -33.60
CA PRO A 125 2.03 11.76 -32.91
C PRO A 125 2.43 12.29 -31.53
N LEU A 126 2.60 13.61 -31.39
CA LEU A 126 2.93 14.23 -30.10
C LEU A 126 1.83 14.03 -29.07
N VAL A 127 0.57 14.22 -29.47
CA VAL A 127 -0.58 13.98 -28.58
C VAL A 127 -0.71 12.50 -28.22
N TRP A 128 -0.47 11.60 -29.17
CA TRP A 128 -0.44 10.16 -28.91
C TRP A 128 0.65 9.79 -27.89
N GLN A 129 1.84 10.42 -27.98
CA GLN A 129 2.92 10.20 -27.03
C GLN A 129 2.55 10.69 -25.63
N ILE A 130 1.93 11.87 -25.51
CA ILE A 130 1.42 12.41 -24.24
C ILE A 130 0.39 11.45 -23.63
N ALA A 131 -0.56 10.95 -24.42
CA ALA A 131 -1.57 10.00 -23.96
C ALA A 131 -0.96 8.70 -23.41
N ASN A 132 0.08 8.16 -24.06
CA ASN A 132 0.79 6.98 -23.56
C ASN A 132 1.56 7.28 -22.26
N MET A 133 2.25 8.42 -22.22
CA MET A 133 3.04 8.82 -21.06
C MET A 133 2.16 9.04 -19.81
N ALA A 134 0.91 9.49 -19.99
CA ALA A 134 -0.07 9.63 -18.92
C ALA A 134 -0.35 8.31 -18.18
N GLY A 135 -0.34 7.18 -18.91
CA GLY A 135 -0.43 5.85 -18.32
C GLY A 135 0.73 5.60 -17.37
N TRP A 136 1.96 5.71 -17.88
CA TRP A 136 3.18 5.50 -17.09
C TRP A 136 3.28 6.45 -15.88
N VAL A 137 3.00 7.74 -16.07
CA VAL A 137 3.03 8.74 -14.98
C VAL A 137 2.08 8.37 -13.86
N SER A 138 0.89 7.83 -14.16
CA SER A 138 -0.06 7.46 -13.11
C SER A 138 0.43 6.29 -12.25
N TRP A 139 1.16 5.34 -12.84
CA TRP A 139 1.80 4.25 -12.11
C TRP A 139 2.91 4.78 -11.22
N GLU A 140 3.74 5.68 -11.73
CA GLU A 140 4.82 6.30 -10.97
C GLU A 140 4.31 7.10 -9.76
N VAL A 141 3.28 7.94 -9.97
CA VAL A 141 2.63 8.68 -8.88
C VAL A 141 2.10 7.73 -7.81
N THR A 142 1.42 6.64 -8.22
CA THR A 142 0.90 5.65 -7.28
C THR A 142 2.04 5.01 -6.47
N GLY A 143 3.14 4.63 -7.12
CA GLY A 143 4.31 4.05 -6.46
C GLY A 143 4.98 5.01 -5.45
N ILE A 144 5.08 6.29 -5.78
CA ILE A 144 5.59 7.31 -4.84
C ILE A 144 4.74 7.35 -3.57
N PHE A 145 3.42 7.42 -3.70
CA PHE A 145 2.55 7.46 -2.53
C PHE A 145 2.59 6.14 -1.73
N GLU A 146 2.75 4.99 -2.38
CA GLU A 146 2.92 3.69 -1.70
C GLU A 146 4.21 3.65 -0.89
N ASN A 147 5.33 4.08 -1.49
CA ASN A 147 6.63 4.16 -0.83
C ASN A 147 6.59 5.09 0.40
N VAL A 148 5.93 6.24 0.29
CA VAL A 148 5.73 7.15 1.44
C VAL A 148 4.94 6.45 2.55
N GLY A 149 3.89 5.69 2.20
CA GLY A 149 3.13 4.91 3.17
C GLY A 149 3.97 3.86 3.89
N VAL A 150 4.79 3.11 3.15
CA VAL A 150 5.72 2.11 3.72
C VAL A 150 6.74 2.77 4.67
N VAL A 151 7.29 3.92 4.31
CA VAL A 151 8.22 4.66 5.19
C VAL A 151 7.50 5.10 6.47
N GLN A 152 6.27 5.61 6.38
CA GLN A 152 5.49 6.01 7.55
C GLN A 152 5.22 4.84 8.51
N GLU A 153 4.88 3.66 7.97
CA GLU A 153 4.69 2.45 8.77
C GLU A 153 6.01 1.96 9.39
N GLY A 154 7.10 1.96 8.61
CA GLY A 154 8.43 1.57 9.09
C GLY A 154 8.92 2.45 10.24
N MET A 155 8.67 3.76 10.19
CA MET A 155 9.00 4.67 11.28
C MET A 155 8.30 4.31 12.60
N GLN A 156 7.06 3.80 12.57
CA GLN A 156 6.35 3.39 13.80
C GLN A 156 7.04 2.21 14.49
N THR A 157 7.75 1.36 13.73
CA THR A 157 8.50 0.22 14.28
C THR A 157 9.92 0.63 14.70
N ILE A 158 10.59 1.47 13.92
CA ILE A 158 11.99 1.88 14.19
C ILE A 158 12.07 2.94 15.30
N ALA A 159 11.09 3.84 15.41
CA ALA A 159 11.10 4.93 16.38
C ALA A 159 10.58 4.54 17.77
N VAL A 160 10.51 3.24 18.08
CA VAL A 160 10.13 2.77 19.42
C VAL A 160 11.27 3.11 20.40
N PRO A 161 11.02 3.94 21.43
CA PRO A 161 12.05 4.27 22.41
C PRO A 161 12.61 3.02 23.06
N HIS A 162 13.94 2.90 23.13
CA HIS A 162 14.58 1.80 23.85
C HIS A 162 14.10 1.80 25.30
N SER A 163 13.50 0.70 25.76
CA SER A 163 12.95 0.59 27.11
C SER A 163 14.02 0.37 28.18
N MET A 164 15.18 -0.17 27.79
CA MET A 164 16.36 -0.32 28.65
C MET A 164 17.51 0.49 28.07
N VAL A 165 17.65 1.73 28.56
CA VAL A 165 18.77 2.60 28.21
C VAL A 165 19.77 2.56 29.35
N ASP A 166 21.04 2.42 29.00
CA ASP A 166 22.12 2.57 29.96
C ASP A 166 22.10 3.96 30.59
N ARG A 167 22.49 4.04 31.86
CA ARG A 167 22.68 5.33 32.52
C ARG A 167 23.78 6.12 31.80
N PRO A 168 23.77 7.47 31.77
CA PRO A 168 24.71 8.32 31.02
C PRO A 168 26.21 8.12 31.29
N GLN A 169 26.59 7.25 32.24
CA GLN A 169 27.96 6.91 32.63
C GLN A 169 28.11 5.42 32.96
N ALA A 170 27.27 4.55 32.39
CA ALA A 170 27.40 3.11 32.58
C ALA A 170 28.79 2.64 32.12
N ARG A 171 29.52 2.01 33.04
CA ARG A 171 30.85 1.45 32.75
C ARG A 171 30.68 0.02 32.25
N ALA A 172 31.59 -0.42 31.39
CA ALA A 172 31.65 -1.81 30.99
C ALA A 172 31.78 -2.71 32.23
N LEU A 173 30.89 -3.69 32.35
CA LEU A 173 30.87 -4.60 33.48
C LEU A 173 32.18 -5.41 33.50
N GLN A 174 32.95 -5.28 34.58
CA GLN A 174 34.16 -6.09 34.81
C GLN A 174 33.85 -7.14 35.86
N VAL A 175 33.67 -8.39 35.44
CA VAL A 175 33.38 -9.51 36.34
C VAL A 175 34.68 -10.25 36.65
N THR A 176 35.19 -10.10 37.87
CA THR A 176 36.40 -10.81 38.35
C THR A 176 36.08 -12.10 39.11
N ARG A 177 34.85 -12.23 39.62
CA ARG A 177 34.30 -13.47 40.21
C ARG A 177 32.85 -13.63 39.76
N GLY A 178 32.46 -14.84 39.35
CA GLY A 178 31.13 -15.15 38.81
C GLY A 178 30.03 -15.31 39.87
N GLU A 179 30.06 -14.52 40.95
CA GLU A 179 29.02 -14.55 41.97
C GLU A 179 27.72 -13.93 41.41
N ILE A 180 26.60 -14.64 41.59
CA ILE A 180 25.26 -14.17 41.23
C ILE A 180 24.46 -14.15 42.53
N ARG A 181 23.94 -12.97 42.88
CA ARG A 181 23.08 -12.76 44.04
C ARG A 181 21.79 -12.10 43.59
N PHE A 182 20.66 -12.71 43.93
CA PHE A 182 19.34 -12.12 43.80
C PHE A 182 18.97 -11.49 45.14
N ASP A 183 18.62 -10.21 45.13
CA ASP A 183 18.35 -9.41 46.34
C ASP A 183 17.01 -8.71 46.13
N ALA A 184 15.97 -9.25 46.78
CA ALA A 184 14.58 -8.83 46.75
C ALA A 184 14.05 -8.52 45.34
N VAL A 185 14.30 -9.42 44.38
CA VAL A 185 13.95 -9.18 42.98
C VAL A 185 12.44 -9.39 42.75
N ASP A 186 11.79 -8.36 42.21
CA ASP A 186 10.41 -8.42 41.71
C ASP A 186 10.39 -8.40 40.18
N PHE A 187 9.58 -9.25 39.56
CA PHE A 187 9.42 -9.30 38.10
C PHE A 187 7.97 -9.47 37.68
N SER A 188 7.55 -8.75 36.64
CA SER A 188 6.25 -8.88 36.00
C SER A 188 6.41 -8.75 34.47
N TYR A 189 5.65 -9.54 33.70
CA TYR A 189 5.52 -9.28 32.27
C TYR A 189 4.60 -8.08 32.04
N GLY A 190 5.09 -7.09 31.29
CA GLY A 190 4.44 -5.77 31.15
C GLY A 190 4.87 -4.81 32.26
N GLN A 191 4.97 -3.52 31.95
CA GLN A 191 5.29 -2.52 32.96
C GLN A 191 4.17 -2.52 34.02
N LYS A 192 4.51 -2.53 35.33
CA LYS A 192 3.55 -2.44 36.45
C LYS A 192 2.39 -1.43 36.29
N PRO A 193 2.54 -0.27 35.61
CA PRO A 193 1.42 0.65 35.34
C PRO A 193 0.31 0.10 34.43
N GLN A 194 0.56 -0.99 33.69
CA GLN A 194 -0.38 -1.56 32.71
C GLN A 194 -1.07 -2.85 33.19
N GLY A 195 -1.00 -3.19 34.49
CA GLY A 195 -1.80 -4.26 35.09
C GLY A 195 -1.25 -5.69 34.94
N GLY A 196 0.05 -5.84 34.64
CA GLY A 196 0.70 -7.14 34.62
C GLY A 196 0.76 -7.79 36.01
N ARG A 197 0.33 -9.05 36.13
CA ARG A 197 0.46 -9.84 37.36
C ARG A 197 1.94 -10.11 37.64
N ALA A 198 2.36 -9.96 38.90
CA ALA A 198 3.72 -10.30 39.30
C ALA A 198 3.97 -11.81 39.10
N VAL A 199 5.15 -12.13 38.57
CA VAL A 199 5.63 -13.49 38.30
C VAL A 199 6.66 -13.89 39.34
N LEU A 200 7.55 -12.95 39.71
CA LEU A 200 8.45 -13.08 40.85
C LEU A 200 8.12 -11.97 41.83
N GLU A 201 8.00 -12.34 43.10
CA GLU A 201 7.83 -11.42 44.21
C GLU A 201 8.94 -11.70 45.22
N ARG A 202 9.79 -10.69 45.47
CA ARG A 202 10.88 -10.74 46.45
C ARG A 202 11.75 -12.00 46.40
N LEU A 203 12.32 -12.29 45.24
CA LEU A 203 13.26 -13.40 45.09
C LEU A 203 14.63 -13.03 45.70
N ASP A 204 15.09 -13.84 46.66
CA ASP A 204 16.37 -13.75 47.35
C ASP A 204 17.14 -15.08 47.18
N LEU A 205 18.33 -15.06 46.56
CA LEU A 205 19.17 -16.25 46.26
C LEU A 205 20.67 -15.91 46.21
#